data_AF-A0A819SUB5-F1
#
_entry.id   AF-A0A819SUB5-F1
#
_cell.length_a   1.000
_cell.length_b   1.000
_cell.length_c   1.000
_cell.angle_alpha   90.00
_cell.angle_beta   90.00
_cell.angle_gamma   90.00
#
_symmetry.space_group_name_H-M   'P 1'
#
loop_
_entity.id
_entity.type
_entity.pdbx_description
1 polymer ?
#
loop_
_entity_poly.entity_id
_entity_poly.type
_entity_poly.pdbx_seq_one_letter_code
_entity_poly.pdbx_strand_id
1 'polypeptide(L)'
;IDEVAQDFNVQILRLPVRHCSLNPVEIAWAGMKDYIRKNNTSFSLTSVHELASEFIAGFDIKAAQGAIRQAKKVETTYKAADEFVENTIEPRLIDDTSNIEADNLSDVSDDDTYS
;
A
#
# COMPACT_ATOMS: atom_id res chain seq x y z
N ILE A 1 7.08 14.62 13.99
CA ILE A 1 6.92 14.68 12.50
C ILE A 1 5.84 15.69 12.14
N ASP A 2 4.64 15.59 12.72
CA ASP A 2 3.55 16.53 12.45
C ASP A 2 3.91 17.99 12.79
N GLU A 3 4.52 18.23 13.97
CA GLU A 3 4.98 19.56 14.38
C GLU A 3 6.00 20.15 13.39
N VAL A 4 6.99 19.36 12.98
CA VAL A 4 7.98 19.77 11.98
C VAL A 4 7.32 20.05 10.62
N ALA A 5 6.39 19.23 10.17
CA ALA A 5 5.69 19.46 8.90
C ALA A 5 4.83 20.74 8.93
N GLN A 6 4.28 21.07 10.10
CA GLN A 6 3.52 22.30 10.31
C GLN A 6 4.41 23.55 10.15
N ASP A 7 5.65 23.51 10.65
CA ASP A 7 6.62 24.60 10.49
C ASP A 7 6.95 24.90 9.02
N PHE A 8 6.86 23.89 8.14
CA PHE A 8 7.10 24.03 6.70
C PHE A 8 5.82 24.15 5.87
N ASN A 9 4.64 24.26 6.50
CA ASN A 9 3.34 24.28 5.83
C ASN A 9 3.12 23.08 4.88
N VAL A 10 3.58 21.90 5.30
CA VAL A 10 3.46 20.64 4.56
C VAL A 10 2.32 19.80 5.15
N GLN A 11 1.36 19.42 4.30
CA GLN A 11 0.34 18.45 4.68
C GLN A 11 0.89 17.02 4.58
N ILE A 12 0.82 16.27 5.68
CA ILE A 12 1.22 14.86 5.70
C ILE A 12 0.07 14.00 5.17
N LEU A 13 0.38 13.17 4.17
CA LEU A 13 -0.50 12.09 3.71
C LEU A 13 -0.08 10.79 4.38
N ARG A 14 -0.98 10.17 5.16
CA ARG A 14 -0.73 8.88 5.80
C ARG A 14 -1.24 7.76 4.89
N LEU A 15 -0.43 6.73 4.72
CA LEU A 15 -0.76 5.56 3.92
C LEU A 15 -1.05 4.35 4.82
N PRO A 16 -1.99 3.48 4.42
CA PRO A 16 -2.18 2.20 5.09
C PRO A 16 -0.90 1.35 5.11
N VAL A 17 -0.67 0.64 6.20
CA VAL A 17 0.54 -0.18 6.40
C VAL A 17 0.58 -1.30 5.35
N ARG A 18 1.74 -1.52 4.70
CA ARG A 18 1.96 -2.51 3.63
C ARG A 18 1.26 -2.24 2.29
N HIS A 19 0.80 -1.02 2.03
CA HIS A 19 0.20 -0.64 0.73
C HIS A 19 1.10 0.30 -0.08
N CYS A 20 2.29 -0.19 -0.47
CA CYS A 20 3.24 0.61 -1.27
C CYS A 20 2.68 1.03 -2.64
N SER A 21 1.69 0.31 -3.16
CA SER A 21 0.95 0.65 -4.38
C SER A 21 0.17 1.97 -4.30
N LEU A 22 -0.06 2.50 -3.09
CA LEU A 22 -0.68 3.81 -2.85
C LEU A 22 0.36 4.94 -2.68
N ASN A 23 1.66 4.62 -2.69
CA ASN A 23 2.73 5.60 -2.57
C ASN A 23 3.34 5.92 -3.95
N PRO A 24 3.13 7.12 -4.52
CA PRO A 24 3.74 7.51 -5.79
C PRO A 24 5.28 7.41 -5.80
N VAL A 25 5.94 7.62 -4.66
CA VAL A 25 7.40 7.50 -4.54
C VAL A 25 7.85 6.05 -4.73
N GLU A 26 7.12 5.09 -4.16
CA GLU A 26 7.39 3.66 -4.34
C GLU A 26 7.17 3.22 -5.79
N ILE A 27 6.19 3.82 -6.47
CA ILE A 27 5.95 3.57 -7.90
C ILE A 27 7.12 4.08 -8.74
N ALA A 28 7.61 5.29 -8.47
CA ALA A 28 8.80 5.82 -9.15
C ALA A 28 10.04 4.96 -8.86
N TRP A 29 10.22 4.55 -7.61
CA TRP A 29 11.29 3.66 -7.17
C TRP A 29 11.24 2.30 -7.87
N ALA A 30 10.06 1.69 -8.02
CA ALA A 30 9.87 0.47 -8.79
C ALA A 30 10.28 0.66 -10.25
N GLY A 31 9.90 1.78 -10.87
CA GLY A 31 10.32 2.13 -12.23
C GLY A 31 11.84 2.24 -12.37
N MET A 32 12.52 2.88 -11.41
CA MET A 32 13.98 2.98 -11.39
C MET A 32 14.64 1.61 -11.25
N LYS A 33 14.16 0.76 -10.32
CA LYS A 33 14.67 -0.61 -10.16
C LYS A 33 14.52 -1.42 -11.45
N ASP A 34 13.38 -1.29 -12.13
CA ASP A 34 13.15 -1.95 -13.41
C ASP A 34 14.06 -1.42 -14.52
N TYR A 35 14.34 -0.11 -14.54
CA TYR A 35 15.32 0.48 -15.46
C TYR A 35 16.71 -0.08 -15.22
N ILE A 36 17.19 -0.06 -13.98
CA ILE A 36 18.52 -0.57 -13.61
C ILE A 36 18.62 -2.06 -13.94
N ARG A 37 17.62 -2.86 -13.59
CA ARG A 37 17.59 -4.30 -13.87
C ARG A 37 17.69 -4.63 -15.36
N LYS A 38 17.10 -3.80 -16.23
CA LYS A 38 17.13 -4.01 -17.68
C LYS A 38 18.45 -3.59 -18.32
N ASN A 39 19.15 -2.62 -17.74
CA ASN A 39 20.32 -1.99 -18.34
C ASN A 39 21.65 -2.35 -17.64
N ASN A 40 21.61 -2.88 -16.42
CA ASN A 40 22.80 -3.29 -15.69
C ASN A 40 23.33 -4.64 -16.21
N THR A 41 24.19 -4.58 -17.21
CA THR A 41 24.88 -5.75 -17.79
C THR A 41 26.20 -6.09 -17.08
N SER A 42 26.77 -5.14 -16.33
CA SER A 42 28.04 -5.32 -15.63
C SER A 42 27.90 -5.93 -14.23
N PHE A 43 26.69 -5.94 -13.68
CA PHE A 43 26.36 -6.38 -12.32
C PHE A 43 27.21 -5.71 -11.22
N SER A 44 27.70 -4.49 -11.47
CA SER A 44 28.52 -3.71 -10.54
C SER A 44 27.72 -2.61 -9.83
N LEU A 45 28.13 -2.26 -8.60
CA LEU A 45 27.51 -1.16 -7.86
C LEU A 45 27.75 0.20 -8.54
N THR A 46 28.89 0.38 -9.20
CA THR A 46 29.18 1.58 -9.97
C THR A 46 28.15 1.78 -11.08
N SER A 47 27.87 0.74 -11.86
CA SER A 47 26.84 0.83 -12.91
C SER A 47 25.43 1.01 -12.35
N VAL A 48 25.12 0.44 -11.18
CA VAL A 48 23.84 0.73 -10.49
C VAL A 48 23.72 2.22 -10.16
N HIS A 49 24.78 2.82 -9.61
CA HIS A 49 24.79 4.24 -9.25
C HIS A 49 24.65 5.15 -10.48
N GLU A 50 25.37 4.86 -11.56
CA GLU A 50 25.30 5.61 -12.82
C GLU A 50 23.89 5.53 -13.43
N LEU A 51 23.32 4.32 -13.54
CA LEU A 51 21.96 4.11 -14.09
C LEU A 51 20.87 4.72 -13.22
N ALA A 52 21.02 4.70 -11.89
CA ALA A 52 20.09 5.39 -10.99
C ALA A 52 20.13 6.91 -11.19
N SER A 53 21.34 7.47 -11.30
CA SER A 53 21.53 8.91 -11.55
C SER A 53 20.96 9.33 -12.90
N GLU A 54 21.19 8.52 -13.94
CA GLU A 54 20.61 8.72 -15.27
C GLU A 54 19.07 8.71 -15.23
N PHE A 55 18.48 7.71 -14.57
CA PHE A 55 17.02 7.62 -14.43
C PHE A 55 16.45 8.86 -13.73
N ILE A 56 17.06 9.30 -12.62
CA ILE A 56 16.60 10.47 -11.87
C ILE A 56 16.73 11.75 -12.72
N ALA A 57 17.84 11.91 -13.45
CA ALA A 57 18.04 13.06 -14.34
C ALA A 57 17.00 13.11 -15.47
N GLY A 58 16.54 11.96 -15.97
CA GLY A 58 15.47 11.84 -16.96
C GLY A 58 14.05 11.85 -16.38
N PHE A 59 13.89 11.88 -15.05
CA PHE A 59 12.59 11.78 -14.39
C PHE A 59 11.85 13.12 -14.45
N ASP A 60 11.02 13.28 -15.49
CA ASP A 60 10.31 14.53 -15.77
C ASP A 60 8.95 14.64 -15.06
N ILE A 61 8.29 15.80 -15.23
CA ILE A 61 6.97 16.08 -14.66
C ILE A 61 5.92 15.07 -15.15
N LYS A 62 6.02 14.58 -16.40
CA LYS A 62 5.06 13.62 -16.95
C LYS A 62 5.19 12.26 -16.28
N ALA A 63 6.41 11.81 -16.00
CA ALA A 63 6.70 10.60 -15.25
C ALA A 63 6.16 10.71 -13.81
N ALA A 64 6.42 11.83 -13.13
CA ALA A 64 5.90 12.10 -11.79
C ALA A 64 4.36 12.07 -11.76
N GLN A 65 3.71 12.75 -12.70
CA GLN A 65 2.25 12.72 -12.84
C GLN A 65 1.74 11.30 -13.16
N GLY A 66 2.50 10.50 -13.90
CA GLY A 66 2.21 9.09 -14.16
C GLY A 66 2.16 8.26 -12.88
N ALA A 67 3.18 8.39 -12.03
CA ALA A 67 3.23 7.71 -10.74
C ALA A 67 2.04 8.09 -9.84
N ILE A 68 1.69 9.39 -9.79
CA ILE A 68 0.54 9.87 -9.02
C ILE A 68 -0.78 9.32 -9.59
N ARG A 69 -0.95 9.32 -10.92
CA ARG A 69 -2.14 8.73 -11.56
C ARG A 69 -2.29 7.25 -11.25
N GLN A 70 -1.18 6.51 -11.25
CA GLN A 70 -1.19 5.09 -10.94
C GLN A 70 -1.60 4.84 -9.48
N ALA A 71 -1.06 5.59 -8.51
CA ALA A 71 -1.47 5.50 -7.11
C ALA A 71 -2.97 5.78 -6.94
N LYS A 72 -3.49 6.83 -7.58
CA LYS A 72 -4.93 7.15 -7.58
C LYS A 72 -5.79 6.04 -8.20
N LYS A 73 -5.31 5.41 -9.28
CA LYS A 73 -6.02 4.29 -9.89
C LYS A 73 -6.14 3.11 -8.93
N VAL A 74 -5.06 2.77 -8.24
CA VAL A 74 -5.05 1.72 -7.20
C VAL A 74 -6.02 2.08 -6.08
N GLU A 75 -6.01 3.33 -5.63
CA GLU A 75 -6.95 3.83 -4.61
C GLU A 75 -8.41 3.62 -5.04
N THR A 76 -8.78 3.98 -6.28
CA THR A 76 -10.12 3.74 -6.81
C THR A 76 -10.47 2.26 -6.83
N THR A 77 -9.53 1.38 -7.19
CA THR A 77 -9.75 -0.08 -7.16
C THR A 77 -10.03 -0.58 -5.74
N TYR A 78 -9.29 -0.10 -4.73
CA TYR A 78 -9.54 -0.49 -3.35
C TYR A 78 -10.89 0.02 -2.85
N LYS A 79 -11.27 1.26 -3.16
CA LYS A 79 -12.59 1.80 -2.79
C LYS A 79 -13.74 0.98 -3.39
N ALA A 80 -13.62 0.59 -4.67
CA ALA A 80 -14.64 -0.22 -5.32
C ALA A 80 -14.74 -1.64 -4.73
N ALA A 81 -13.60 -2.23 -4.32
CA ALA A 81 -13.60 -3.53 -3.65
C ALA A 81 -14.26 -3.45 -2.26
N ASP A 82 -13.97 -2.39 -1.51
CA ASP A 82 -14.56 -2.10 -0.20
C ASP A 82 -16.08 -1.94 -0.31
N GLU A 83 -16.54 -1.10 -1.23
CA GLU A 83 -17.97 -0.90 -1.53
C GLU A 83 -18.68 -2.21 -1.91
N PHE A 84 -18.00 -3.11 -2.63
CA PHE A 84 -18.55 -4.41 -2.98
C PHE A 84 -18.71 -5.33 -1.76
N VAL A 85 -17.73 -5.33 -0.84
CA VAL A 85 -17.79 -6.11 0.40
C VAL A 85 -18.97 -5.63 1.25
N GLU A 86 -19.05 -4.33 1.52
CA GLU A 86 -20.10 -3.72 2.35
C GLU A 86 -21.51 -3.95 1.79
N ASN A 87 -21.70 -3.81 0.47
CA ASN A 87 -23.04 -3.85 -0.13
C ASN A 87 -23.49 -5.24 -0.57
N THR A 88 -22.57 -6.19 -0.78
CA THR A 88 -22.90 -7.50 -1.36
C THR A 88 -22.54 -8.66 -0.44
N ILE A 89 -21.36 -8.62 0.19
CA ILE A 89 -20.86 -9.76 0.97
C ILE A 89 -21.41 -9.71 2.39
N GLU A 90 -21.26 -8.59 3.09
CA GLU A 90 -21.69 -8.46 4.49
C GLU A 90 -23.19 -8.74 4.71
N PRO A 91 -24.12 -8.20 3.88
CA PRO A 91 -25.55 -8.47 4.06
C PRO A 91 -25.88 -9.97 3.91
N ARG A 92 -25.14 -10.68 3.07
CA ARG A 92 -25.32 -12.12 2.85
C ARG A 92 -24.82 -12.95 4.03
N LEU A 93 -23.71 -12.55 4.65
CA LEU A 93 -23.19 -13.21 5.86
C LEU A 93 -24.14 -13.05 7.06
N ILE A 94 -24.83 -11.91 7.16
CA ILE A 94 -25.83 -11.67 8.20
C ILE A 94 -27.07 -12.54 7.99
N ASP A 95 -27.53 -12.68 6.74
CA ASP A 95 -28.66 -13.56 6.40
C ASP A 95 -28.35 -15.03 6.72
N ASP A 96 -27.17 -15.51 6.33
CA ASP A 96 -26.72 -16.90 6.58
C ASP A 96 -26.53 -17.22 8.08
N THR A 97 -26.12 -16.26 8.90
CA THR A 97 -25.94 -16.44 10.36
C THR A 97 -27.22 -16.32 11.17
N SER A 98 -28.25 -15.66 10.63
CA SER A 98 -29.57 -15.59 11.27
C SER A 98 -30.33 -16.93 11.31
N ASN A 99 -29.85 -17.94 10.58
CA ASN A 99 -30.35 -19.32 10.58
C ASN A 99 -29.59 -20.29 11.48
N ILE A 100 -28.57 -19.84 12.22
CA ILE A 100 -27.89 -20.66 13.23
C ILE A 100 -28.44 -20.24 14.60
N GLU A 101 -29.37 -21.03 15.14
CA GLU A 101 -29.79 -20.92 16.53
C GLU A 101 -28.56 -20.96 17.43
N ALA A 102 -28.50 -20.02 18.38
CA ALA A 102 -27.42 -19.86 19.34
C ALA A 102 -27.31 -21.09 20.25
N ASP A 103 -26.57 -22.10 19.81
CA ASP A 103 -26.26 -23.25 20.64
C ASP A 103 -24.99 -22.95 21.46
N ASN A 104 -25.23 -22.72 22.75
CA ASN A 104 -24.31 -22.53 23.88
C ASN A 104 -22.80 -22.59 23.59
N LEU A 105 -22.14 -21.43 23.62
CA LEU A 105 -20.72 -21.36 23.92
C LEU A 105 -20.54 -21.52 25.44
N SER A 106 -20.35 -22.76 25.90
CA SER A 106 -19.93 -23.00 27.28
C SER A 106 -18.50 -22.48 27.46
N ASP A 107 -18.40 -21.44 28.27
CA ASP A 107 -17.18 -20.81 28.79
C ASP A 107 -16.18 -21.87 29.31
N VAL A 108 -15.11 -22.12 28.54
CA VAL A 108 -13.93 -22.81 29.03
C VAL A 108 -13.01 -21.73 29.55
N SER A 109 -13.02 -21.57 30.88
CA SER A 109 -12.06 -20.76 31.60
C SER A 109 -10.69 -21.43 31.56
N ASP A 110 -9.74 -20.85 30.83
CA ASP A 110 -8.32 -21.22 30.93
C ASP A 110 -7.74 -20.62 32.23
N ASP A 111 -7.59 -21.47 33.24
CA ASP A 111 -6.82 -21.22 34.47
C ASP A 111 -5.34 -21.45 34.17
N ASP A 112 -4.63 -20.39 33.76
CA ASP A 112 -3.17 -20.37 33.73
C ASP A 112 -2.63 -19.76 35.02
N THR A 113 -2.53 -20.59 36.05
CA THR A 113 -1.74 -20.30 37.26
C THR A 113 -0.24 -20.39 36.93
N TYR A 114 0.46 -19.26 36.83
CA TYR A 114 1.93 -19.21 36.86
C TYR A 114 2.44 -19.27 38.32
N SER A 115 3.22 -20.31 38.64
CA SER A 115 4.12 -20.36 39.80
C SER A 115 5.54 -20.01 39.39
#